data_AF-A0A919NS53-F1
#
_entry.id   AF-A0A919NS53-F1
#
_cell.length_a   1.000
_cell.length_b   1.000
_cell.length_c   1.000
_cell.angle_alpha   90.00
_cell.angle_beta   90.00
_cell.angle_gamma   90.00
#
_symmetry.space_group_name_H-M   'P 1'
#
loop_
_entity.id
_entity.type
_entity.pdbx_description
1 polymer ?
#
loop_
_entity_poly.entity_id
_entity_poly.type
_entity_poly.pdbx_seq_one_letter_code
_entity_poly.pdbx_strand_id
1 'polypeptide(L)'
;MFLSSRLEDHHELARFDCGEPSLNVWLTGHARRAQLAGTSRTYVWTEEDSDDVVAYYSIAPTQVERAELTGGQAGGFSIVPAYLLTRFALDRSIQGQHLSDDLLLDAMEIITKAAVRAGGRLIVVDAINSQVAAYYHRRGFQPIKGDPLRLVMKVETAKRALNTAMLTVSSQGPLAGLVLSTPRGEATSVVASADELRAIARELETQADTATPATLISLREAIKTALGRDPFDVD
;
A
#
# COMPACT_ATOMS: atom_id res chain seq x y z
N MET A 1 14.79 9.27 -3.76
CA MET A 1 14.04 8.49 -2.73
C MET A 1 13.14 9.49 -2.03
N PHE A 2 11.87 9.15 -1.79
CA PHE A 2 10.93 10.06 -1.15
C PHE A 2 10.82 9.78 0.35
N LEU A 3 10.73 10.84 1.14
CA LEU A 3 10.52 10.78 2.58
C LEU A 3 9.03 10.97 2.88
N SER A 4 8.42 10.02 3.58
CA SER A 4 7.04 10.16 4.06
C SER A 4 7.01 10.74 5.47
N SER A 5 6.29 11.85 5.63
CA SER A 5 6.15 12.53 6.92
C SER A 5 4.74 13.11 7.09
N ARG A 6 4.38 13.48 8.32
CA ARG A 6 3.14 14.21 8.58
C ARG A 6 3.30 15.65 8.08
N LEU A 7 2.23 16.24 7.54
CA LEU A 7 2.25 17.63 7.10
C LEU A 7 2.58 18.59 8.25
N GLU A 8 3.73 19.23 8.16
CA GLU A 8 4.25 20.28 9.06
C GLU A 8 4.54 21.61 8.33
N ASP A 9 4.82 22.67 9.08
CA ASP A 9 4.84 24.07 8.57
C ASP A 9 5.97 24.39 7.61
N HIS A 10 7.06 23.62 7.64
CA HIS A 10 8.17 23.76 6.69
C HIS A 10 7.81 23.29 5.28
N HIS A 11 6.85 22.37 5.13
CA HIS A 11 6.49 21.84 3.82
C HIS A 11 5.89 22.90 2.89
N GLU A 12 6.42 22.96 1.68
CA GLU A 12 6.01 23.85 0.61
C GLU A 12 4.93 23.21 -0.25
N LEU A 13 3.74 23.84 -0.27
CA LEU A 13 2.54 23.30 -0.91
C LEU A 13 2.14 24.07 -2.18
N ALA A 14 2.67 25.28 -2.36
CA ALA A 14 2.18 26.23 -3.36
C ALA A 14 2.40 25.76 -4.80
N ARG A 15 3.38 24.87 -5.02
CA ARG A 15 3.75 24.34 -6.33
C ARG A 15 3.07 23.02 -6.69
N PHE A 16 2.38 22.40 -5.74
CA PHE A 16 1.76 21.09 -5.95
C PHE A 16 0.64 21.17 -6.99
N ASP A 17 0.76 20.35 -8.04
CA ASP A 17 -0.27 20.14 -9.06
C ASP A 17 -0.37 18.66 -9.45
N CYS A 18 -1.41 17.97 -8.96
CA CYS A 18 -1.72 16.60 -9.38
C CYS A 18 -2.61 16.52 -10.64
N GLY A 19 -3.01 17.66 -11.20
CA GLY A 19 -3.94 17.77 -12.32
C GLY A 19 -5.41 17.69 -11.96
N GLU A 20 -5.76 17.53 -10.68
CA GLU A 20 -7.12 17.58 -10.17
C GLU A 20 -7.30 18.82 -9.25
N PRO A 21 -7.95 19.91 -9.74
CA PRO A 21 -8.03 21.17 -9.01
C PRO A 21 -8.62 21.04 -7.61
N SER A 22 -9.59 20.14 -7.41
CA SER A 22 -10.23 19.94 -6.09
C SER A 22 -9.29 19.35 -5.04
N LEU A 23 -8.26 18.60 -5.47
CA LEU A 23 -7.21 18.07 -4.61
C LEU A 23 -6.16 19.15 -4.31
N ASN A 24 -5.68 19.86 -5.33
CA ASN A 24 -4.70 20.95 -5.18
C ASN A 24 -5.18 22.05 -4.22
N VAL A 25 -6.43 22.53 -4.43
CA VAL A 25 -7.04 23.58 -3.59
C VAL A 25 -7.20 23.12 -2.15
N TRP A 26 -7.55 21.85 -1.94
CA TRP A 26 -7.71 21.33 -0.59
C TRP A 26 -6.39 21.21 0.16
N LEU A 27 -5.33 20.75 -0.51
CA LEU A 27 -4.01 20.64 0.10
C LEU A 27 -3.53 22.01 0.61
N THR A 28 -3.58 23.02 -0.27
CA THR A 28 -3.07 24.37 0.03
C THR A 28 -3.98 25.16 0.97
N GLY A 29 -5.31 25.03 0.87
CA GLY A 29 -6.27 25.85 1.62
C GLY A 29 -6.87 25.21 2.88
N HIS A 30 -6.82 23.88 3.01
CA HIS A 30 -7.62 23.16 4.01
C HIS A 30 -6.87 22.10 4.81
N ALA A 31 -5.82 21.45 4.26
CA ALA A 31 -5.17 20.31 4.90
C ALA A 31 -4.66 20.62 6.32
N ARG A 32 -3.92 21.72 6.50
CA ARG A 32 -3.40 22.15 7.80
C ARG A 32 -4.52 22.39 8.82
N ARG A 33 -5.59 23.08 8.40
CA ARG A 33 -6.76 23.37 9.25
C ARG A 33 -7.47 22.08 9.67
N ALA A 34 -7.66 21.15 8.74
CA ALA A 34 -8.28 19.86 9.01
C ALA A 34 -7.44 19.02 10.00
N GLN A 35 -6.11 19.08 9.87
CA GLN A 35 -5.20 18.44 10.82
C GLN A 35 -5.30 19.05 12.22
N LEU A 36 -5.24 20.39 12.32
CA LEU A 36 -5.35 21.11 13.60
C LEU A 36 -6.70 20.88 14.28
N ALA A 37 -7.79 20.85 13.50
CA ALA A 37 -9.14 20.57 14.01
C ALA A 37 -9.37 19.09 14.38
N GLY A 38 -8.43 18.19 14.06
CA GLY A 38 -8.56 16.77 14.37
C GLY A 38 -9.46 15.98 13.41
N THR A 39 -9.93 16.59 12.31
CA THR A 39 -10.85 15.94 11.37
C THR A 39 -10.13 15.00 10.39
N SER A 40 -8.84 15.22 10.15
CA SER A 40 -8.00 14.33 9.37
C SER A 40 -6.54 14.36 9.84
N ARG A 41 -5.73 13.43 9.34
CA ARG A 41 -4.27 13.48 9.39
C ARG A 41 -3.74 13.45 7.97
N THR A 42 -2.88 14.41 7.62
CA THR A 42 -2.31 14.54 6.27
C THR A 42 -0.85 14.14 6.31
N TYR A 43 -0.47 13.30 5.37
CA TYR A 43 0.91 12.85 5.17
C TYR A 43 1.35 13.26 3.77
N VAL A 44 2.62 13.63 3.65
CA VAL A 44 3.21 14.17 2.44
C VAL A 44 4.51 13.43 2.12
N TRP A 45 4.86 13.41 0.85
CA TRP A 45 6.18 13.01 0.39
C TRP A 45 6.97 14.22 -0.08
N THR A 46 8.24 14.24 0.31
CA THR A 46 9.25 15.18 -0.20
C THR A 46 10.50 14.43 -0.65
N GLU A 47 11.38 15.12 -1.37
CA GLU A 47 12.77 14.66 -1.54
C GLU A 47 13.59 14.99 -0.30
N GLU A 48 14.71 14.30 -0.09
CA GLU A 48 15.52 14.43 1.14
C GLU A 48 16.07 15.84 1.38
N ASP A 49 16.41 16.56 0.30
CA ASP A 49 16.96 17.91 0.33
C ASP A 49 15.94 18.99 -0.06
N SER A 50 14.63 18.70 0.02
CA SER A 50 13.58 19.61 -0.41
C SER A 50 12.37 19.57 0.50
N ASP A 51 11.77 20.75 0.72
CA ASP A 51 10.48 20.89 1.40
C ASP A 51 9.29 20.86 0.41
N ASP A 52 9.56 20.86 -0.90
CA ASP A 52 8.52 20.81 -1.93
C ASP A 52 7.77 19.47 -1.86
N VAL A 53 6.47 19.54 -1.59
CA VAL A 53 5.61 18.37 -1.55
C VAL A 53 5.35 17.85 -2.95
N VAL A 54 5.61 16.57 -3.16
CA VAL A 54 5.41 15.88 -4.45
C VAL A 54 4.35 14.77 -4.40
N ALA A 55 3.88 14.40 -3.21
CA ALA A 55 2.72 13.54 -3.03
C ALA A 55 2.02 13.84 -1.71
N TYR A 56 0.73 13.53 -1.62
CA TYR A 56 0.07 13.54 -0.32
C TYR A 56 -1.13 12.59 -0.28
N TYR A 57 -1.49 12.22 0.94
CA TYR A 57 -2.76 11.61 1.25
C TYR A 57 -3.29 12.09 2.58
N SER A 58 -4.58 11.84 2.84
CA SER A 58 -5.20 12.19 4.12
C SER A 58 -6.15 11.12 4.59
N ILE A 59 -6.06 10.81 5.88
CA ILE A 59 -6.88 9.78 6.52
C ILE A 59 -7.82 10.41 7.56
N ALA A 60 -9.02 9.87 7.68
CA ALA A 60 -10.00 10.29 8.67
C ALA A 60 -10.78 9.07 9.20
N PRO A 61 -11.25 9.09 10.47
CA PRO A 61 -12.18 8.07 10.95
C PRO A 61 -13.50 8.14 10.18
N THR A 62 -14.12 7.00 9.92
CA THR A 62 -15.43 6.90 9.28
C THR A 62 -16.15 5.63 9.73
N GLN A 63 -17.35 5.43 9.20
CA GLN A 63 -18.12 4.20 9.36
C GLN A 63 -18.77 3.79 8.05
N VAL A 64 -19.11 2.51 7.93
CA VAL A 64 -19.87 1.97 6.80
C VAL A 64 -21.01 1.13 7.34
N GLU A 65 -22.22 1.28 6.79
CA GLU A 65 -23.34 0.46 7.19
C GLU A 65 -23.23 -0.96 6.61
N ARG A 66 -23.60 -1.97 7.39
CA ARG A 66 -23.62 -3.36 6.93
C ARG A 66 -24.49 -3.57 5.70
N ALA A 67 -25.56 -2.80 5.55
CA ALA A 67 -26.46 -2.86 4.42
C ALA A 67 -25.71 -2.59 3.10
N GLU A 68 -24.76 -1.66 3.12
CA GLU A 68 -23.92 -1.27 1.97
C GLU A 68 -22.86 -2.33 1.62
N LEU A 69 -22.43 -3.15 2.58
CA LEU A 69 -21.30 -4.07 2.35
C LEU A 69 -21.71 -5.36 1.63
N THR A 70 -20.75 -5.93 0.89
CA THR A 70 -20.87 -7.24 0.26
C THR A 70 -20.14 -8.32 1.08
N GLY A 71 -20.76 -9.50 1.20
CA GLY A 71 -20.18 -10.67 1.86
C GLY A 71 -19.74 -10.46 3.32
N GLY A 72 -18.63 -11.10 3.71
CA GLY A 72 -18.13 -11.15 5.08
C GLY A 72 -17.34 -9.91 5.54
N GLN A 73 -17.50 -8.76 4.88
CA GLN A 73 -16.78 -7.53 5.22
C GLN A 73 -17.21 -6.98 6.58
N ALA A 74 -18.52 -7.05 6.89
CA ALA A 74 -19.06 -6.51 8.14
C ALA A 74 -18.67 -7.29 9.40
N GLY A 75 -18.40 -8.60 9.29
CA GLY A 75 -18.02 -9.42 10.45
C GLY A 75 -19.07 -9.47 11.57
N GLY A 76 -20.36 -9.29 11.23
CA GLY A 76 -21.46 -9.33 12.19
C GLY A 76 -21.96 -7.96 12.67
N PHE A 77 -21.16 -6.89 12.55
CA PHE A 77 -21.54 -5.55 13.02
C PHE A 77 -22.55 -4.88 12.10
N SER A 78 -23.52 -4.14 12.66
CA SER A 78 -24.47 -3.32 11.89
C SER A 78 -23.82 -2.05 11.34
N ILE A 79 -22.96 -1.42 12.14
CA ILE A 79 -22.12 -0.27 11.77
C ILE A 79 -20.67 -0.71 11.89
N VAL A 80 -19.90 -0.55 10.81
CA VAL A 80 -18.54 -1.04 10.72
C VAL A 80 -17.55 0.11 10.86
N PRO A 81 -16.68 0.12 11.89
CA PRO A 81 -15.70 1.18 12.07
C PRO A 81 -14.63 1.10 10.99
N ALA A 82 -14.24 2.25 10.43
CA ALA A 82 -13.35 2.30 9.29
C ALA A 82 -12.48 3.56 9.27
N TYR A 83 -11.48 3.55 8.39
CA TYR A 83 -10.67 4.72 8.05
C TYR A 83 -10.89 5.08 6.59
N LEU A 84 -11.23 6.34 6.32
CA LEU A 84 -11.37 6.88 4.97
C LEU A 84 -10.04 7.45 4.51
N LEU A 85 -9.53 6.97 3.39
CA LEU A 85 -8.49 7.64 2.61
C LEU A 85 -9.14 8.77 1.81
N THR A 86 -9.34 9.89 2.50
CA THR A 86 -10.12 11.05 2.02
C THR A 86 -9.49 11.75 0.82
N ARG A 87 -8.16 11.67 0.70
CA ARG A 87 -7.35 12.34 -0.33
C ARG A 87 -6.18 11.44 -0.69
N PHE A 88 -5.81 11.44 -1.96
CA PHE A 88 -4.71 10.65 -2.49
C PHE A 88 -4.25 11.26 -3.81
N ALA A 89 -3.02 11.77 -3.86
CA ALA A 89 -2.51 12.47 -5.04
C ALA A 89 -0.98 12.41 -5.15
N LEU A 90 -0.51 12.27 -6.38
CA LEU A 90 0.87 12.49 -6.78
C LEU A 90 0.94 13.75 -7.62
N ASP A 91 1.95 14.58 -7.41
CA ASP A 91 2.26 15.70 -8.28
C ASP A 91 2.57 15.21 -9.71
N ARG A 92 2.19 15.98 -10.72
CA ARG A 92 2.40 15.66 -12.14
C ARG A 92 3.86 15.34 -12.47
N SER A 93 4.81 15.97 -11.79
CA SER A 93 6.25 15.72 -12.00
C SER A 93 6.66 14.27 -11.72
N ILE A 94 5.94 13.57 -10.84
CA ILE A 94 6.26 12.19 -10.44
C ILE A 94 5.21 11.15 -10.89
N GLN A 95 4.20 11.57 -11.65
CA GLN A 95 3.23 10.66 -12.24
C GLN A 95 3.85 9.78 -13.35
N GLY A 96 3.24 8.63 -13.62
CA GLY A 96 3.70 7.69 -14.65
C GLY A 96 4.90 6.82 -14.25
N GLN A 97 5.46 7.04 -13.06
CA GLN A 97 6.60 6.29 -12.53
C GLN A 97 6.19 5.10 -11.65
N HIS A 98 4.92 4.66 -11.73
CA HIS A 98 4.33 3.59 -10.89
C HIS A 98 4.30 3.87 -9.37
N LEU A 99 4.65 5.09 -8.93
CA LEU A 99 4.72 5.51 -7.52
C LEU A 99 3.37 5.56 -6.79
N SER A 100 2.24 5.42 -7.50
CA SER A 100 0.93 5.39 -6.83
C SER A 100 0.82 4.19 -5.90
N ASP A 101 1.46 3.08 -6.23
CA ASP A 101 1.36 1.85 -5.43
C ASP A 101 2.19 1.99 -4.16
N ASP A 102 3.35 2.61 -4.28
CA ASP A 102 4.19 2.96 -3.14
C ASP A 102 3.48 3.94 -2.19
N LEU A 103 2.79 4.96 -2.74
CA LEU A 103 2.01 5.90 -1.94
C LEU A 103 0.82 5.22 -1.24
N LEU A 104 0.17 4.25 -1.90
CA LEU A 104 -0.91 3.48 -1.30
C LEU A 104 -0.40 2.55 -0.20
N LEU A 105 0.75 1.89 -0.41
CA LEU A 105 1.39 1.06 0.60
C LEU A 105 1.75 1.88 1.84
N ASP A 106 2.32 3.06 1.66
CA ASP A 106 2.60 4.00 2.76
C ASP A 106 1.32 4.37 3.53
N ALA A 107 0.26 4.79 2.82
CA ALA A 107 -1.03 5.09 3.43
C ALA A 107 -1.63 3.89 4.20
N MET A 108 -1.57 2.69 3.62
CA MET A 108 -2.03 1.47 4.27
C MET A 108 -1.20 1.13 5.51
N GLU A 109 0.11 1.36 5.49
CA GLU A 109 0.97 1.14 6.65
C GLU A 109 0.54 2.04 7.82
N ILE A 110 0.30 3.33 7.55
CA ILE A 110 -0.19 4.26 8.57
C ILE A 110 -1.57 3.83 9.10
N ILE A 111 -2.51 3.52 8.20
CA ILE A 111 -3.87 3.13 8.60
C ILE A 111 -3.86 1.83 9.41
N THR A 112 -3.08 0.82 9.00
CA THR A 112 -3.01 -0.46 9.73
C THR A 112 -2.35 -0.28 11.10
N LYS A 113 -1.31 0.55 11.21
CA LYS A 113 -0.70 0.96 12.49
C LYS A 113 -1.69 1.68 13.40
N ALA A 114 -2.54 2.55 12.85
CA ALA A 114 -3.61 3.22 13.62
C ALA A 114 -4.67 2.20 14.08
N ALA A 115 -5.12 1.33 13.20
CA ALA A 115 -6.14 0.32 13.48
C ALA A 115 -5.71 -0.70 14.56
N VAL A 116 -4.42 -1.02 14.65
CA VAL A 116 -3.87 -1.86 15.74
C VAL A 116 -4.05 -1.19 17.11
N ARG A 117 -3.92 0.15 17.17
CA ARG A 117 -3.94 0.90 18.44
C ARG A 117 -5.35 1.34 18.84
N ALA A 118 -6.17 1.74 17.88
CA ALA A 118 -7.45 2.40 18.13
C ALA A 118 -8.66 1.64 17.55
N GLY A 119 -8.44 0.47 16.95
CA GLY A 119 -9.48 -0.27 16.23
C GLY A 119 -9.77 0.34 14.86
N GLY A 120 -10.55 -0.40 14.08
CA GLY A 120 -10.89 -0.08 12.68
C GLY A 120 -10.81 -1.34 11.83
N ARG A 121 -11.90 -1.63 11.14
CA ARG A 121 -12.08 -2.89 10.40
C ARG A 121 -11.87 -2.72 8.90
N LEU A 122 -12.28 -1.58 8.35
CA LEU A 122 -12.22 -1.30 6.92
C LEU A 122 -11.36 -0.08 6.63
N ILE A 123 -10.75 -0.09 5.45
CA ILE A 123 -10.22 1.07 4.75
C ILE A 123 -11.22 1.42 3.66
N VAL A 124 -11.63 2.68 3.58
CA VAL A 124 -12.61 3.18 2.61
C VAL A 124 -11.90 4.16 1.68
N VAL A 125 -12.29 4.15 0.41
CA VAL A 125 -11.92 5.15 -0.60
C VAL A 125 -13.18 5.62 -1.30
N ASP A 126 -13.26 6.92 -1.55
CA ASP A 126 -14.26 7.52 -2.44
C ASP A 126 -13.53 7.98 -3.71
N ALA A 127 -13.64 7.19 -4.78
CA ALA A 127 -12.97 7.47 -6.04
C ALA A 127 -13.66 8.63 -6.77
N ILE A 128 -12.87 9.58 -7.26
CA ILE A 128 -13.41 10.75 -7.99
C ILE A 128 -14.02 10.39 -9.36
N ASN A 129 -13.63 9.25 -9.93
CA ASN A 129 -14.14 8.74 -11.19
C ASN A 129 -13.95 7.22 -11.32
N SER A 130 -14.51 6.63 -12.37
CA SER A 130 -14.46 5.19 -12.63
C SER A 130 -13.05 4.66 -12.90
N GLN A 131 -12.15 5.48 -13.47
CA GLN A 131 -10.76 5.08 -13.70
C GLN A 131 -10.02 4.90 -12.36
N VAL A 132 -10.22 5.82 -11.42
CA VAL A 132 -9.67 5.72 -10.05
C VAL A 132 -10.33 4.57 -9.28
N ALA A 133 -11.63 4.35 -9.44
CA ALA A 133 -12.30 3.18 -8.84
C ALA A 133 -11.67 1.87 -9.34
N ALA A 134 -11.40 1.76 -10.64
CA ALA A 134 -10.73 0.60 -11.23
C ALA A 134 -9.29 0.43 -10.71
N TYR A 135 -8.57 1.54 -10.45
CA TYR A 135 -7.24 1.50 -9.81
C TYR A 135 -7.31 0.82 -8.43
N TYR A 136 -8.23 1.24 -7.56
CA TYR A 136 -8.39 0.62 -6.24
C TYR A 136 -8.93 -0.81 -6.33
N HIS A 137 -9.85 -1.08 -7.24
CA HIS A 137 -10.41 -2.41 -7.43
C HIS A 137 -9.34 -3.46 -7.78
N ARG A 138 -8.42 -3.13 -8.71
CA ARG A 138 -7.28 -4.01 -9.07
C ARG A 138 -6.36 -4.32 -7.88
N ARG A 139 -6.38 -3.49 -6.84
CA ARG A 139 -5.57 -3.62 -5.62
C ARG A 139 -6.33 -4.29 -4.47
N GLY A 140 -7.50 -4.87 -4.74
CA GLY A 140 -8.26 -5.65 -3.78
C GLY A 140 -9.28 -4.86 -2.96
N PHE A 141 -9.50 -3.57 -3.27
CA PHE A 141 -10.69 -2.88 -2.79
C PHE A 141 -11.93 -3.40 -3.53
N GLN A 142 -13.07 -3.39 -2.88
CA GLN A 142 -14.34 -3.89 -3.42
C GLN A 142 -15.40 -2.80 -3.30
N PRO A 143 -16.18 -2.53 -4.36
CA PRO A 143 -17.25 -1.54 -4.30
C PRO A 143 -18.32 -1.95 -3.28
N ILE A 144 -18.93 -0.96 -2.64
CA ILE A 144 -20.13 -1.20 -1.84
C ILE A 144 -21.36 -1.38 -2.75
N LYS A 145 -22.46 -1.85 -2.18
CA LYS A 145 -23.73 -1.98 -2.90
C LYS A 145 -24.27 -0.61 -3.26
N GLY A 146 -24.67 -0.46 -4.52
CA GLY A 146 -25.32 0.74 -5.01
C GLY A 146 -24.38 1.90 -5.35
N ASP A 147 -23.11 1.83 -4.97
CA ASP A 147 -22.11 2.86 -5.30
C ASP A 147 -20.79 2.22 -5.77
N PRO A 148 -20.50 2.24 -7.09
CA PRO A 148 -19.27 1.68 -7.65
C PRO A 148 -18.03 2.56 -7.40
N LEU A 149 -18.20 3.82 -6.97
CA LEU A 149 -17.11 4.76 -6.71
C LEU A 149 -16.64 4.72 -5.25
N ARG A 150 -17.47 4.19 -4.34
CA ARG A 150 -17.09 3.94 -2.95
C ARG A 150 -16.64 2.50 -2.77
N LEU A 151 -15.36 2.31 -2.46
CA LEU A 151 -14.77 0.98 -2.30
C LEU A 151 -14.20 0.79 -0.91
N VAL A 152 -14.18 -0.46 -0.47
CA VAL A 152 -13.69 -0.86 0.85
C VAL A 152 -12.71 -2.03 0.76
N MET A 153 -11.76 -2.06 1.70
CA MET A 153 -10.84 -3.17 1.92
C MET A 153 -10.81 -3.48 3.42
N LYS A 154 -10.69 -4.76 3.81
CA LYS A 154 -10.42 -5.09 5.20
C LYS A 154 -9.02 -4.62 5.59
N VAL A 155 -8.89 -4.01 6.78
CA VAL A 155 -7.58 -3.71 7.38
C VAL A 155 -6.71 -4.97 7.46
N GLU A 156 -7.31 -6.14 7.73
CA GLU A 156 -6.61 -7.42 7.73
C GLU A 156 -6.03 -7.79 6.34
N THR A 157 -6.76 -7.50 5.27
CA THR A 157 -6.26 -7.70 3.90
C THR A 157 -5.08 -6.77 3.61
N ALA A 158 -5.18 -5.50 4.00
CA ALA A 158 -4.09 -4.53 3.87
C ALA A 158 -2.84 -4.96 4.68
N LYS A 159 -3.01 -5.45 5.91
CA LYS A 159 -1.90 -6.00 6.73
C LYS A 159 -1.21 -7.17 6.04
N ARG A 160 -1.98 -8.09 5.45
CA ARG A 160 -1.41 -9.22 4.71
C ARG A 160 -0.63 -8.77 3.48
N ALA A 161 -1.16 -7.79 2.74
CA ALA A 161 -0.48 -7.21 1.59
C ALA A 161 0.84 -6.53 2.01
N LEU A 162 0.86 -5.75 3.10
CA LEU A 162 2.07 -5.10 3.63
C LEU A 162 3.11 -6.09 4.19
N ASN A 163 2.65 -7.20 4.76
CA ASN A 163 3.52 -8.27 5.23
C ASN A 163 4.03 -9.16 4.10
N THR A 164 3.52 -8.99 2.88
CA THR A 164 3.94 -9.75 1.70
C THR A 164 5.22 -9.12 1.12
N ALA A 165 6.36 -9.76 1.36
CA ALA A 165 7.73 -9.26 1.16
C ALA A 165 8.08 -8.82 -0.27
N MET A 166 9.05 -7.90 -0.38
CA MET A 166 9.77 -7.60 -1.62
C MET A 166 10.96 -8.56 -1.78
N LEU A 167 11.00 -9.28 -2.88
CA LEU A 167 12.18 -10.06 -3.29
C LEU A 167 13.22 -9.13 -3.91
N THR A 168 14.43 -9.12 -3.39
CA THR A 168 15.57 -8.52 -4.09
C THR A 168 16.64 -9.59 -4.29
N VAL A 169 16.93 -9.93 -5.55
CA VAL A 169 18.02 -10.86 -5.88
C VAL A 169 19.31 -10.05 -5.97
N SER A 170 20.28 -10.30 -5.10
CA SER A 170 21.61 -9.67 -5.17
C SER A 170 22.70 -10.70 -5.39
N SER A 171 23.34 -10.67 -6.55
CA SER A 171 24.53 -11.48 -6.85
C SER A 171 25.78 -10.71 -6.44
N GLN A 172 26.52 -11.22 -5.45
CA GLN A 172 27.88 -10.75 -5.14
C GLN A 172 28.79 -11.98 -4.91
N GLY A 173 29.63 -12.29 -5.90
CA GLY A 173 30.64 -13.37 -5.81
C GLY A 173 30.20 -14.75 -6.37
N PRO A 174 31.03 -15.79 -6.22
CA PRO A 174 30.78 -17.14 -6.77
C PRO A 174 29.60 -17.88 -6.12
N LEU A 175 29.11 -17.37 -4.99
CA LEU A 175 27.84 -17.75 -4.37
C LEU A 175 26.87 -16.58 -4.56
N ALA A 176 25.74 -16.81 -5.21
CA ALA A 176 24.70 -15.79 -5.29
C ALA A 176 23.73 -15.97 -4.11
N GLY A 177 23.32 -14.85 -3.52
CA GLY A 177 22.40 -14.82 -2.38
C GLY A 177 21.04 -14.28 -2.82
N LEU A 178 19.98 -14.97 -2.43
CA LEU A 178 18.63 -14.43 -2.55
C LEU A 178 18.30 -13.72 -1.23
N VAL A 179 18.06 -12.41 -1.27
CA VAL A 179 17.66 -11.65 -0.08
C VAL A 179 16.16 -11.41 -0.15
N LEU A 180 15.43 -12.08 0.75
CA LEU A 180 14.04 -11.74 1.00
C LEU A 180 14.03 -10.58 1.97
N SER A 181 13.57 -9.43 1.51
CA SER A 181 13.48 -8.23 2.33
C SER A 181 12.02 -7.90 2.58
N THR A 182 11.64 -7.75 3.84
CA THR A 182 10.38 -7.09 4.17
C THR A 182 10.59 -5.56 4.16
N PRO A 183 9.55 -4.75 3.92
CA PRO A 183 9.64 -3.29 4.06
C PRO A 183 10.09 -2.81 5.46
N ARG A 184 10.10 -3.71 6.46
CA ARG A 184 10.58 -3.44 7.82
C ARG A 184 12.08 -3.65 8.02
N GLY A 185 12.84 -3.95 6.96
CA GLY A 185 14.28 -4.14 7.03
C GLY A 185 14.71 -5.51 7.57
N GLU A 186 13.77 -6.44 7.81
CA GLU A 186 14.11 -7.84 8.08
C GLU A 186 14.48 -8.50 6.75
N ALA A 187 15.76 -8.89 6.64
CA ALA A 187 16.33 -9.56 5.50
C ALA A 187 16.64 -11.02 5.87
N THR A 188 16.02 -11.98 5.18
CA THR A 188 16.40 -13.39 5.28
C THR A 188 17.19 -13.76 4.04
N SER A 189 18.44 -14.19 4.23
CA SER A 189 19.32 -14.63 3.15
C SER A 189 19.15 -16.13 2.90
N VAL A 190 18.81 -16.51 1.68
CA VAL A 190 18.93 -17.89 1.20
C VAL A 190 20.23 -18.00 0.40
N VAL A 191 21.14 -18.86 0.85
CA VAL A 191 22.34 -19.22 0.09
C VAL A 191 22.03 -20.50 -0.69
N ALA A 192 22.14 -20.44 -2.01
CA ALA A 192 21.89 -21.56 -2.91
C ALA A 192 22.92 -21.55 -4.06
N SER A 193 23.07 -22.69 -4.73
CA SER A 193 23.91 -22.83 -5.91
C SER A 193 23.37 -22.03 -7.11
N ALA A 194 24.23 -21.75 -8.09
CA ALA A 194 23.85 -21.01 -9.30
C ALA A 194 22.75 -21.70 -10.11
N ASP A 195 22.67 -23.03 -10.08
CA ASP A 195 21.64 -23.79 -10.78
C ASP A 195 20.29 -23.76 -10.05
N GLU A 196 20.31 -23.80 -8.70
CA GLU A 196 19.11 -23.61 -7.87
C GLU A 196 18.51 -22.21 -8.06
N LEU A 197 19.33 -21.16 -8.15
CA LEU A 197 18.86 -19.80 -8.39
C LEU A 197 18.27 -19.62 -9.80
N ARG A 198 18.84 -20.29 -10.81
CA ARG A 198 18.25 -20.32 -12.16
C ARG A 198 16.91 -21.06 -12.19
N ALA A 199 16.75 -22.11 -11.38
CA ALA A 199 15.47 -22.80 -11.25
C ALA A 199 14.41 -21.91 -10.59
N ILE A 200 14.78 -21.19 -9.51
CA ILE A 200 13.90 -20.21 -8.85
C ILE A 200 13.48 -19.10 -9.83
N ALA A 201 14.42 -18.53 -10.59
CA ALA A 201 14.12 -17.46 -11.55
C ALA A 201 13.14 -17.93 -12.65
N ARG A 202 13.34 -19.12 -13.21
CA ARG A 202 12.43 -19.69 -14.21
C ARG A 202 11.04 -19.95 -13.67
N GLU A 203 10.94 -20.47 -12.44
CA GLU A 203 9.65 -20.72 -11.80
C GLU A 203 8.89 -19.40 -11.56
N LEU A 204 9.58 -18.36 -11.08
CA LEU A 204 9.00 -17.02 -10.90
C LEU A 204 8.55 -16.39 -12.23
N GLU A 205 9.33 -16.56 -13.30
CA GLU A 205 8.95 -16.10 -14.64
C GLU A 205 7.70 -16.83 -15.17
N THR A 206 7.58 -18.13 -14.93
CA THR A 206 6.39 -18.90 -15.35
C THR A 206 5.14 -18.60 -14.53
N GLN A 207 5.30 -18.13 -13.28
CA GLN A 207 4.17 -17.77 -12.42
C GLN A 207 3.76 -16.29 -12.54
N ALA A 208 4.59 -15.45 -13.18
CA ALA A 208 4.33 -14.02 -13.35
C ALA A 208 3.00 -13.70 -14.06
N ASP A 209 2.53 -14.58 -14.95
CA ASP A 209 1.27 -14.41 -15.69
C ASP A 209 0.00 -14.74 -14.87
N THR A 210 0.14 -15.27 -13.64
CA THR A 210 -1.01 -15.72 -12.82
C THR A 210 -1.03 -15.17 -11.39
N ALA A 211 -0.08 -14.30 -11.03
CA ALA A 211 0.11 -13.86 -9.66
C ALA A 211 -0.98 -12.86 -9.18
N THR A 212 -1.79 -13.29 -8.21
CA THR A 212 -2.64 -12.44 -7.37
C THR A 212 -1.94 -12.14 -6.03
N PRO A 213 -2.46 -11.25 -5.14
CA PRO A 213 -1.82 -10.82 -3.89
C PRO A 213 -1.52 -11.90 -2.82
N ALA A 214 -1.55 -13.20 -3.16
CA ALA A 214 -1.08 -14.31 -2.34
C ALA A 214 0.43 -14.57 -2.48
N THR A 215 1.19 -13.52 -2.80
CA THR A 215 2.55 -13.62 -3.37
C THR A 215 3.56 -14.30 -2.46
N LEU A 216 3.42 -14.22 -1.13
CA LEU A 216 4.40 -14.80 -0.19
C LEU A 216 4.26 -16.32 0.01
N ILE A 217 3.03 -16.83 0.05
CA ILE A 217 2.79 -18.27 0.20
C ILE A 217 3.18 -18.97 -1.12
N SER A 218 2.74 -18.39 -2.25
CA SER A 218 3.13 -18.88 -3.58
C SER A 218 4.64 -18.84 -3.79
N LEU A 219 5.31 -17.79 -3.30
CA LEU A 219 6.77 -17.67 -3.37
C LEU A 219 7.51 -18.68 -2.50
N ARG A 220 7.10 -18.86 -1.23
CA ARG A 220 7.75 -19.86 -0.34
C ARG A 220 7.59 -21.27 -0.91
N GLU A 221 6.40 -21.59 -1.42
CA GLU A 221 6.16 -22.87 -2.10
C GLU A 221 6.92 -22.99 -3.42
N ALA A 222 7.06 -21.92 -4.21
CA ALA A 222 7.87 -21.93 -5.43
C ALA A 222 9.37 -22.15 -5.12
N ILE A 223 9.90 -21.47 -4.11
CA ILE A 223 11.28 -21.66 -3.63
C ILE A 223 11.47 -23.08 -3.10
N LYS A 224 10.53 -23.58 -2.28
CA LYS A 224 10.56 -24.95 -1.74
C LYS A 224 10.47 -26.01 -2.84
N THR A 225 9.64 -25.79 -3.86
CA THR A 225 9.50 -26.68 -5.02
C THR A 225 10.77 -26.69 -5.85
N ALA A 226 11.36 -25.53 -6.12
CA ALA A 226 12.60 -25.41 -6.89
C ALA A 226 13.82 -26.02 -6.15
N LEU A 227 13.87 -25.91 -4.82
CA LEU A 227 14.96 -26.43 -4.00
C LEU A 227 14.75 -27.88 -3.53
N GLY A 228 13.53 -28.42 -3.62
CA GLY A 228 13.16 -29.74 -3.10
C GLY A 228 13.21 -29.85 -1.56
N ARG A 229 13.36 -28.73 -0.85
CA ARG A 229 13.40 -28.63 0.62
C ARG A 229 12.90 -27.25 1.06
N ASP A 230 12.42 -27.11 2.29
CA ASP A 230 12.10 -25.79 2.85
C ASP A 230 13.38 -25.13 3.38
N PRO A 231 13.90 -24.06 2.75
CA PRO A 231 15.12 -23.41 3.22
C PRO A 231 14.89 -22.57 4.49
N PHE A 232 13.66 -22.47 4.98
CA PHE A 232 13.27 -21.69 6.18
C PHE A 232 12.94 -22.56 7.39
N ASP A 233 12.99 -23.89 7.27
CA ASP A 233 12.97 -24.76 8.44
C ASP A 233 14.34 -24.68 9.12
N VAL A 234 14.33 -24.38 10.42
CA VAL A 234 15.50 -24.46 11.30
C VAL A 234 15.42 -25.83 11.97
N ASP A 235 16.45 -26.66 11.83
CA ASP A 235 16.61 -27.89 12.64
C ASP A 235 16.60 -27.59 14.15
#